data_AF-A0A942HJH8-F1
#
_entry.id   AF-A0A942HJH8-F1
#
_cell.length_a   1.000
_cell.length_b   1.000
_cell.length_c   1.000
_cell.angle_alpha   90.00
_cell.angle_beta   90.00
_cell.angle_gamma   90.00
#
_symmetry.space_group_name_H-M   'P 1'
#
loop_
_entity.id
_entity.type
_entity.pdbx_description
1 polymer ?
#
loop_
_entity_poly.entity_id
_entity_poly.type
_entity_poly.pdbx_seq_one_letter_code
_entity_poly.pdbx_strand_id
1 'polypeptide(L)'
;MKTTLEIPDSVFRRAKSVAAERGIALREFVTEAVKEKLSADAKSAEKPWISHLGKLKHLKRETRRINKRIEEDSERIDPEMWR
;
A
#
# COMPACT_ATOMS: atom_id res chain seq x y z
N MET A 1 -26.71 16.72 3.76
CA MET A 1 -27.11 17.08 5.14
C MET A 1 -26.09 18.03 5.73
N LYS A 2 -26.50 18.95 6.63
CA LYS A 2 -25.57 19.85 7.34
C LYS A 2 -25.12 19.15 8.62
N THR A 3 -23.82 19.07 8.82
CA THR A 3 -23.20 18.45 10.00
C THR A 3 -22.18 19.43 10.58
N THR A 4 -22.15 19.55 11.90
CA THR A 4 -21.17 20.39 12.62
C THR A 4 -20.12 19.48 13.22
N LEU A 5 -18.84 19.81 13.03
CA LEU A 5 -17.70 19.09 13.58
C LEU A 5 -16.78 20.09 14.29
N GLU A 6 -16.22 19.68 15.41
CA GLU A 6 -15.22 20.48 16.14
C GLU A 6 -13.83 20.19 15.57
N ILE A 7 -13.12 21.25 15.16
CA ILE A 7 -11.78 21.16 14.59
C ILE A 7 -10.94 22.29 15.22
N PRO A 8 -9.68 22.02 15.62
CA PRO A 8 -8.80 23.08 16.11
C PRO A 8 -8.63 24.21 15.10
N ASP A 9 -8.63 25.46 15.57
CA ASP A 9 -8.57 26.66 14.71
C ASP A 9 -7.33 26.66 13.80
N SER A 10 -6.18 26.21 14.31
CA SER A 10 -4.94 26.09 13.52
C SER A 10 -5.10 25.16 12.31
N VAL A 11 -5.82 24.05 12.46
CA VAL A 11 -6.10 23.08 11.40
C VAL A 11 -7.13 23.65 10.43
N PHE A 12 -8.18 24.30 10.94
CA PHE A 12 -9.21 24.94 10.12
C PHE A 12 -8.62 26.02 9.20
N ARG A 13 -7.77 26.91 9.72
CA ARG A 13 -7.10 27.96 8.93
C ARG A 13 -6.24 27.36 7.84
N ARG A 14 -5.42 26.35 8.17
CA ARG A 14 -4.58 25.67 7.18
C ARG A 14 -5.40 25.00 6.09
N ALA A 15 -6.47 24.29 6.46
CA ALA A 15 -7.37 23.65 5.50
C ALA A 15 -8.01 24.68 4.55
N LYS A 16 -8.40 25.85 5.07
CA LYS A 16 -8.96 26.95 4.27
C LYS A 16 -7.94 27.52 3.28
N SER A 17 -6.70 27.73 3.70
CA SER A 17 -5.62 28.18 2.82
C SER A 17 -5.35 27.17 1.70
N VAL A 18 -5.22 25.88 2.03
CA VAL A 18 -4.97 24.82 1.03
C VAL A 18 -6.14 24.67 0.07
N ALA A 19 -7.39 24.77 0.54
CA ALA A 19 -8.56 24.74 -0.33
C ALA A 19 -8.56 25.91 -1.32
N ALA A 20 -8.19 27.12 -0.86
CA ALA A 20 -8.08 28.31 -1.70
C ALA A 20 -6.96 28.17 -2.74
N GLU A 21 -5.77 27.66 -2.35
CA GLU A 21 -4.66 27.37 -3.27
C GLU A 21 -5.07 26.39 -4.37
N ARG A 22 -5.93 25.42 -4.05
CA ARG A 22 -6.47 24.43 -4.99
C ARG A 22 -7.67 24.96 -5.80
N GLY A 23 -8.19 26.15 -5.48
CA GLY A 23 -9.37 26.71 -6.14
C GLY A 23 -10.69 26.01 -5.82
N ILE A 24 -10.77 25.25 -4.71
CA ILE A 24 -11.96 24.49 -4.31
C ILE A 24 -12.58 25.02 -3.03
N ALA A 25 -13.87 24.73 -2.82
CA ALA A 25 -14.53 25.09 -1.58
C ALA A 25 -14.01 24.25 -0.40
N LEU A 26 -13.93 24.83 0.80
CA LEU A 26 -13.51 24.11 2.01
C LEU A 26 -14.37 22.85 2.28
N ARG A 27 -15.66 22.91 1.96
CA ARG A 27 -16.57 21.76 2.09
C ARG A 27 -16.12 20.57 1.21
N GLU A 28 -15.68 20.86 0.00
CA GLU A 28 -15.21 19.85 -0.94
C GLU A 28 -13.90 19.24 -0.46
N PHE A 29 -12.94 20.08 -0.07
CA PHE A 29 -11.67 19.65 0.55
C PHE A 29 -11.89 18.71 1.75
N VAL A 30 -12.79 19.06 2.67
CA VAL A 30 -13.13 18.21 3.82
C VAL A 30 -13.82 16.92 3.38
N THR A 31 -14.70 16.98 2.38
CA THR A 31 -15.40 15.79 1.86
C THR A 31 -14.41 14.80 1.23
N GLU A 32 -13.45 15.28 0.46
CA GLU A 32 -12.39 14.46 -0.14
C GLU A 32 -11.51 13.82 0.94
N ALA A 33 -11.06 14.59 1.92
CA ALA A 33 -10.24 14.08 3.01
C ALA A 33 -10.95 12.95 3.79
N VAL A 34 -12.25 13.10 4.05
CA VAL A 34 -13.05 12.06 4.71
C VAL A 34 -13.18 10.82 3.82
N LYS A 35 -13.49 10.99 2.53
CA LYS A 35 -13.57 9.87 1.56
C LYS A 35 -12.25 9.11 1.45
N GLU A 36 -11.14 9.83 1.37
CA GLU A 36 -9.80 9.24 1.31
C GLU A 36 -9.53 8.41 2.56
N LYS A 37 -9.81 8.95 3.75
CA LYS A 37 -9.59 8.22 5.01
C LYS A 37 -10.43 6.94 5.11
N LEU A 38 -11.70 7.01 4.71
CA LEU A 38 -12.60 5.85 4.65
C LEU A 38 -12.16 4.81 3.60
N SER A 39 -11.60 5.25 2.47
CA SER A 39 -11.05 4.35 1.45
C SER A 39 -9.72 3.71 1.87
N ALA A 40 -8.89 4.45 2.61
CA ALA A 40 -7.63 3.94 3.14
C ALA A 40 -7.87 2.81 4.14
N ASP A 41 -8.89 2.91 5.00
CA ASP A 41 -9.28 1.82 5.89
C ASP A 41 -9.77 0.59 5.11
N ALA A 42 -10.53 0.79 4.03
CA ALA A 42 -10.93 -0.32 3.14
C ALA A 42 -9.74 -0.99 2.42
N LYS A 43 -8.68 -0.24 2.08
CA LYS A 43 -7.44 -0.77 1.49
C LYS A 43 -6.48 -1.38 2.53
N SER A 44 -6.60 -0.98 3.80
CA SER A 44 -5.81 -1.54 4.91
C SER A 44 -6.28 -2.94 5.31
N ALA A 45 -7.50 -3.33 4.93
CA ALA A 45 -8.11 -4.59 5.33
C ALA A 45 -7.42 -5.82 4.75
N GLU A 46 -6.71 -5.74 3.62
CA GLU A 46 -5.85 -6.83 3.16
C GLU A 46 -4.90 -6.33 2.06
N LYS A 47 -3.59 -6.45 2.27
CA LYS A 47 -2.65 -6.23 1.17
C LYS A 47 -2.97 -7.28 0.08
N PRO A 48 -3.22 -6.90 -1.18
CA PRO A 48 -3.70 -7.84 -2.21
C PRO A 48 -2.84 -9.10 -2.36
N TRP A 49 -1.52 -9.00 -2.10
CA TRP A 49 -0.59 -10.13 -2.16
C TRP A 49 -0.76 -11.16 -1.02
N ILE A 50 -1.37 -10.79 0.11
CA ILE A 50 -1.67 -11.72 1.22
C ILE A 50 -2.70 -12.76 0.76
N SER A 51 -3.66 -12.38 -0.10
CA SER A 51 -4.64 -13.30 -0.68
C SER A 51 -4.00 -14.42 -1.52
N HIS A 52 -2.75 -14.25 -1.94
CA HIS A 52 -1.98 -15.24 -2.70
C HIS A 52 -1.02 -16.06 -1.84
N LEU A 53 -0.83 -15.70 -0.57
CA LEU A 53 0.10 -16.37 0.33
C LEU A 53 -0.30 -17.84 0.55
N GLY A 54 0.57 -18.76 0.15
CA GLY A 54 0.38 -20.19 0.37
C GLY A 54 -0.46 -20.93 -0.67
N LYS A 55 -1.01 -20.26 -1.69
CA LYS A 55 -1.75 -20.94 -2.79
C LYS A 55 -0.90 -21.97 -3.54
N LEU A 56 0.43 -21.80 -3.56
CA LEU A 56 1.38 -22.69 -4.22
C LEU A 56 2.00 -23.75 -3.29
N LYS A 57 1.48 -23.95 -2.06
CA LYS A 57 2.01 -24.95 -1.12
C LYS A 57 2.09 -26.37 -1.70
N HIS A 58 1.16 -26.73 -2.58
CA HIS A 58 1.12 -28.04 -3.24
C HIS A 58 2.32 -28.25 -4.19
N LEU A 59 2.91 -27.18 -4.72
CA LEU A 59 4.09 -27.25 -5.59
C LEU A 59 5.41 -27.41 -4.83
N LYS A 60 5.40 -27.40 -3.49
CA LYS A 60 6.61 -27.44 -2.66
C LYS A 60 7.58 -28.58 -3.04
N ARG A 61 7.06 -29.76 -3.39
CA ARG A 61 7.90 -30.90 -3.81
C ARG A 61 8.53 -30.66 -5.18
N GLU A 62 7.75 -30.17 -6.13
CA GLU A 62 8.23 -29.91 -7.49
C GLU A 62 9.24 -28.76 -7.52
N THR A 63 8.98 -27.68 -6.77
CA THR A 63 9.94 -26.58 -6.60
C THR A 63 11.27 -27.08 -6.02
N ARG A 64 11.25 -28.00 -5.05
CA ARG A 64 12.49 -28.60 -4.51
C ARG A 64 13.24 -29.42 -5.56
N ARG A 65 12.50 -30.21 -6.35
CA ARG A 65 13.09 -31.02 -7.43
C ARG A 65 13.75 -30.14 -8.48
N ILE A 66 13.07 -29.08 -8.92
CA ILE A 66 13.60 -28.11 -9.88
C ILE A 66 14.84 -27.43 -9.31
N ASN A 67 14.77 -26.90 -8.08
CA ASN A 67 15.90 -26.22 -7.45
C ASN A 67 17.10 -27.16 -7.26
N LYS A 68 16.89 -28.44 -6.94
CA LYS A 68 17.99 -29.41 -6.84
C LYS A 68 18.71 -29.57 -8.18
N ARG A 69 17.96 -29.65 -9.28
CA ARG A 69 18.54 -29.76 -10.62
C ARG A 69 19.28 -28.50 -11.03
N ILE A 70 18.73 -27.32 -10.71
CA ILE A 70 19.41 -26.04 -10.94
C ILE A 70 20.75 -26.02 -10.18
N GLU A 71 20.76 -26.39 -8.91
CA GLU A 71 21.98 -26.41 -8.09
C GLU A 71 23.02 -27.43 -8.60
N GLU A 72 22.56 -28.57 -9.12
CA GLU A 72 23.43 -29.60 -9.71
C GLU A 72 24.06 -29.14 -11.03
N ASP A 73 23.29 -28.44 -11.87
CA ASP A 73 23.71 -28.01 -13.21
C ASP A 73 24.43 -26.65 -13.22
N SER A 74 24.27 -25.85 -12.15
CA SER A 74 24.84 -24.50 -12.08
C SER A 74 26.23 -24.51 -11.42
N GLU A 75 27.12 -23.69 -11.96
CA GLU A 75 28.41 -23.41 -11.33
C GLU A 75 28.20 -22.65 -10.01
N ARG A 76 29.08 -22.92 -9.03
CA ARG A 76 29.08 -22.14 -7.79
C ARG A 76 29.60 -20.76 -8.12
N ILE A 77 28.84 -19.73 -7.77
CA ILE A 77 29.32 -18.35 -7.88
C ILE A 77 30.57 -18.21 -7.02
N ASP A 78 31.69 -17.85 -7.65
CA ASP A 78 32.88 -17.43 -6.95
C ASP A 78 32.62 -16.06 -6.29
N PRO A 79 32.65 -15.96 -4.94
CA PRO A 79 32.42 -14.70 -4.24
C PRO A 79 33.42 -13.60 -4.61
N GLU A 80 34.61 -13.94 -5.12
CA GLU A 80 35.61 -12.97 -5.56
C GLU A 80 35.30 -12.37 -6.94
N MET A 81 34.53 -13.09 -7.78
CA MET A 81 34.11 -12.67 -9.13
C MET A 81 32.80 -11.86 -9.15
N TRP A 82 32.05 -11.81 -8.04
CA TRP A 82 30.73 -11.16 -7.94
C TRP A 82 30.77 -9.69 -7.46
N ARG A 83 31.95 -9.06 -7.40
CA ARG A 83 32.08 -7.64 -7.00
C ARG A 83 31.92 -6.66 -8.15
#